data_AF-A0A8S1VDE8-F1
#
_entry.id   AF-A0A8S1VDE8-F1
#
_cell.length_a   1.000
_cell.length_b   1.000
_cell.length_c   1.000
_cell.angle_alpha   90.00
_cell.angle_beta   90.00
_cell.angle_gamma   90.00
#
_symmetry.space_group_name_H-M   'P 1'
#
loop_
_entity.id
_entity.type
_entity.pdbx_description
1 polymer ?
#
loop_
_entity_poly.entity_id
_entity_poly.type
_entity_poly.pdbx_seq_one_letter_code
_entity_poly.pdbx_strand_id
1 'polypeptide(L)'
;MYTRRNGSRLKLNETSKNFLIKRTCSTNKSSISSLNTSNSSKFFQFEDKTYPEDGKLLDLLSENESQQKSQIYHLQMSSFQIHNEESVQQRYALSDDVNNPQLRRNITYNWHYHNDHQQYLCQDTISFSFSIKKHGIKEMLRAKMVDWIIEVFGNYPTTTTTQTYFRAVGLLDAFLKKTSIYYQDADVHLMGISCIFIATKLEDIYHIPLNDIVIRVGHNKFNSSKIKSMEQTILETLSFNVYFPTPLDYLQNLFYKCFSLNDNYTLQNIYETCVYILKMCMHDLNMLNFTPNLLSAAIVGYAVREYIDTKQENKKADNLKLNKQSQDSIVKIAKIDFNTFNECQKQISDLINTFKCKYPDLHNLELFS
;
A
#
# COMPACT_ATOMS: atom_id res chain seq x y z
N MET A 1 -4.19 35.43 -15.41
CA MET A 1 -5.37 35.25 -14.54
C MET A 1 -6.07 33.95 -14.94
N TYR A 2 -5.82 32.86 -14.22
CA TYR A 2 -6.62 31.64 -14.31
C TYR A 2 -6.98 31.23 -12.89
N THR A 3 -8.27 31.22 -12.61
CA THR A 3 -8.89 31.01 -11.32
C THR A 3 -8.81 29.55 -10.90
N ARG A 4 -8.42 29.34 -9.64
CA ARG A 4 -8.40 28.05 -8.92
C ARG A 4 -9.77 27.37 -9.01
N ARG A 5 -9.82 26.15 -9.53
CA ARG A 5 -10.88 25.19 -9.17
C ARG A 5 -10.50 24.57 -7.82
N ASN A 6 -11.26 24.92 -6.80
CA ASN A 6 -11.27 24.22 -5.52
C ASN A 6 -11.73 22.78 -5.76
N GLY A 7 -10.80 21.83 -5.80
CA GLY A 7 -11.08 20.41 -5.71
C GLY A 7 -11.42 20.09 -4.26
N SER A 8 -12.71 19.92 -3.97
CA SER A 8 -13.22 19.30 -2.75
C SER A 8 -12.61 17.90 -2.61
N ARG A 9 -11.76 17.76 -1.60
CA ARG A 9 -11.04 16.54 -1.22
C ARG A 9 -12.05 15.50 -0.74
N LEU A 10 -12.15 14.36 -1.44
CA LEU A 10 -12.70 13.13 -0.85
C LEU A 10 -11.73 12.71 0.25
N LYS A 11 -12.10 12.94 1.51
CA LYS A 11 -11.45 12.32 2.66
C LYS A 11 -11.62 10.80 2.53
N LEU A 12 -10.57 10.04 2.86
CA LEU A 12 -10.67 8.59 3.08
C LEU A 12 -11.87 8.31 3.98
N ASN A 13 -12.77 7.45 3.52
CA ASN A 13 -13.98 7.11 4.25
C ASN A 13 -13.58 6.28 5.48
N GLU A 14 -14.08 6.65 6.66
CA GLU A 14 -13.77 5.97 7.95
C GLU A 14 -14.06 4.46 7.93
N THR A 15 -14.83 3.98 6.94
CA THR A 15 -15.15 2.58 6.70
C THR A 15 -13.93 1.72 6.37
N SER A 16 -12.95 2.21 5.61
CA SER A 16 -11.74 1.44 5.27
C SER A 16 -10.75 1.37 6.45
N LYS A 17 -10.66 2.45 7.25
CA LYS A 17 -9.83 2.51 8.47
C LYS A 17 -10.42 1.66 9.61
N ASN A 18 -11.74 1.72 9.82
CA ASN A 18 -12.42 0.94 10.86
C ASN A 18 -12.46 -0.58 10.59
N PHE A 19 -12.17 -1.02 9.36
CA PHE A 19 -12.26 -2.41 8.94
C PHE A 19 -11.13 -3.29 9.50
N LEU A 20 -9.89 -2.79 9.48
CA LEU A 20 -8.71 -3.50 10.01
C LEU A 20 -8.46 -3.16 11.49
N ILE A 21 -8.76 -1.93 11.92
CA ILE A 21 -8.54 -1.48 13.31
C ILE A 21 -9.43 -2.26 14.30
N LYS A 22 -10.67 -2.61 13.93
CA LYS A 22 -11.61 -3.35 14.81
C LYS A 22 -11.12 -4.75 15.21
N ARG A 23 -10.31 -5.43 14.40
CA ARG A 23 -9.77 -6.77 14.76
C ARG A 23 -8.56 -6.72 15.68
N THR A 24 -7.84 -5.59 15.73
CA THR A 24 -6.68 -5.42 16.64
C THR A 24 -7.06 -5.08 18.08
N CYS A 25 -8.31 -4.68 18.35
CA CYS A 25 -8.74 -4.16 19.65
C CYS A 25 -9.69 -5.08 20.45
N SER A 26 -9.88 -6.35 20.08
CA SER A 26 -10.70 -7.27 20.85
C SER A 26 -9.88 -8.19 21.75
N THR A 27 -9.15 -7.64 22.73
CA THR A 27 -8.94 -8.29 24.03
C THR A 27 -8.63 -7.25 25.11
N ASN A 28 -9.38 -7.34 26.22
CA ASN A 28 -9.19 -6.70 27.52
C ASN A 28 -9.52 -5.20 27.67
N LYS A 29 -10.82 -4.93 27.85
CA LYS A 29 -11.29 -3.86 28.75
C LYS A 29 -11.16 -4.34 30.20
N SER A 30 -10.20 -3.82 30.95
CA SER A 30 -10.35 -3.59 32.39
C SER A 30 -9.20 -2.74 32.94
N SER A 31 -9.58 -1.69 33.66
CA SER A 31 -8.81 -1.03 34.73
C SER A 31 -7.74 -0.02 34.32
N ILE A 32 -8.19 1.23 34.18
CA ILE A 32 -7.37 2.43 34.36
C ILE A 32 -7.11 2.61 35.87
N SER A 33 -5.85 2.65 36.29
CA SER A 33 -5.46 3.33 37.53
C SER A 33 -4.08 3.97 37.39
N SER A 34 -4.10 5.30 37.46
CA SER A 34 -3.04 6.28 37.72
C SER A 34 -1.66 5.78 38.16
N LEU A 35 -0.61 6.27 37.49
CA LEU A 35 0.62 6.74 38.13
C LEU A 35 1.37 7.73 37.22
N ASN A 36 1.48 8.97 37.70
CA ASN A 36 2.38 10.01 37.19
C ASN A 36 3.83 9.65 37.51
N THR A 37 4.77 9.87 36.58
CA THR A 37 5.97 10.72 36.78
C THR A 37 6.79 10.86 35.47
N SER A 38 6.88 12.10 34.97
CA SER A 38 8.04 12.80 34.40
C SER A 38 9.06 12.05 33.51
N ASN A 39 9.10 12.32 32.19
CA ASN A 39 9.85 13.43 31.56
C ASN A 39 10.07 13.21 30.04
N SER A 40 9.98 14.34 29.32
CA SER A 40 10.42 14.63 27.94
C SER A 40 9.75 13.96 26.74
N SER A 41 8.64 14.57 26.28
CA SER A 41 8.30 14.70 24.85
C SER A 41 7.33 15.87 24.66
N LYS A 42 7.82 17.01 24.15
CA LYS A 42 6.97 18.12 23.70
C LYS A 42 6.75 18.01 22.20
N PHE A 43 5.56 17.62 21.75
CA PHE A 43 5.06 17.88 20.39
C PHE A 43 3.54 18.16 20.44
N PHE A 44 3.23 19.45 20.22
CA PHE A 44 2.00 20.18 19.85
C PHE A 44 0.58 19.67 20.17
N GLN A 45 -0.18 20.52 20.90
CA GLN A 45 -1.65 20.56 21.00
C GLN A 45 -2.25 21.50 19.93
N PHE A 46 -3.47 21.22 19.45
CA PHE A 46 -4.35 22.19 18.78
C PHE A 46 -5.76 22.11 19.39
N GLU A 47 -6.39 23.28 19.56
CA GLU A 47 -7.67 23.53 20.25
C GLU A 47 -8.92 23.16 19.42
N ASP A 48 -9.95 22.63 20.10
CA ASP A 48 -11.27 22.28 19.57
C ASP A 48 -12.21 23.49 19.42
N LYS A 49 -13.07 23.48 18.38
CA LYS A 49 -14.27 24.34 18.28
C LYS A 49 -15.51 23.50 17.98
N THR A 50 -16.52 23.62 18.85
CA THR A 50 -17.83 22.96 18.82
C THR A 50 -18.89 23.74 18.03
N TYR A 51 -19.83 23.04 17.38
CA TYR A 51 -21.10 23.59 16.84
C TYR A 51 -22.31 22.68 17.21
N PRO A 52 -23.55 23.23 17.26
CA PRO A 52 -24.67 22.61 17.98
C PRO A 52 -25.59 21.72 17.12
N GLU A 53 -26.34 20.84 17.80
CA GLU A 53 -27.23 19.78 17.28
C GLU A 53 -28.65 20.26 16.93
N ASP A 54 -29.21 19.75 15.81
CA ASP A 54 -30.66 19.80 15.51
C ASP A 54 -31.15 18.41 15.02
N GLY A 55 -31.62 17.59 15.97
CA GLY A 55 -31.88 16.15 15.80
C GLY A 55 -33.30 15.72 15.47
N LYS A 56 -34.04 16.40 14.57
CA LYS A 56 -35.39 15.94 14.16
C LYS A 56 -35.68 15.89 12.65
N LEU A 57 -34.77 16.36 11.79
CA LEU A 57 -34.89 16.24 10.33
C LEU A 57 -34.10 15.02 9.77
N LEU A 58 -33.21 14.44 10.58
CA LEU A 58 -32.32 13.34 10.20
C LEU A 58 -33.01 11.98 10.06
N ASP A 59 -34.08 11.72 10.81
CA ASP A 59 -34.66 10.37 10.88
C ASP A 59 -35.46 10.01 9.62
N LEU A 60 -36.20 10.95 9.04
CA LEU A 60 -37.00 10.71 7.81
C LEU A 60 -36.14 10.65 6.53
N LEU A 61 -34.94 11.26 6.54
CA LEU A 61 -33.96 11.14 5.46
C LEU A 61 -33.17 9.81 5.56
N SER A 62 -33.02 9.26 6.76
CA SER A 62 -32.26 8.02 7.01
C SER A 62 -32.91 6.78 6.38
N GLU A 63 -34.23 6.68 6.39
CA GLU A 63 -34.96 5.51 5.86
C GLU A 63 -34.88 5.45 4.32
N ASN A 64 -35.07 6.58 3.63
CA ASN A 64 -34.92 6.66 2.17
C ASN A 64 -33.46 6.49 1.72
N GLU A 65 -32.49 7.01 2.48
CA GLU A 65 -31.07 6.75 2.21
C GLU A 65 -30.70 5.28 2.38
N SER A 66 -31.27 4.59 3.37
CA SER A 66 -30.94 3.18 3.64
C SER A 66 -31.48 2.24 2.55
N GLN A 67 -32.68 2.49 2.00
CA GLN A 67 -33.19 1.78 0.83
C GLN A 67 -32.38 2.08 -0.44
N GLN A 68 -32.03 3.34 -0.71
CA GLN A 68 -31.20 3.69 -1.87
C GLN A 68 -29.76 3.14 -1.76
N LYS A 69 -29.16 3.19 -0.57
CA LYS A 69 -27.88 2.53 -0.26
C LYS A 69 -27.98 1.03 -0.53
N SER A 70 -29.04 0.36 -0.07
CA SER A 70 -29.25 -1.08 -0.31
C SER A 70 -29.33 -1.46 -1.80
N GLN A 71 -29.98 -0.64 -2.63
CA GLN A 71 -30.07 -0.84 -4.08
C GLN A 71 -28.75 -0.55 -4.81
N ILE A 72 -28.04 0.52 -4.44
CA ILE A 72 -26.69 0.82 -4.93
C ILE A 72 -25.73 -0.32 -4.58
N TYR A 73 -25.79 -0.85 -3.36
CA TYR A 73 -24.98 -1.99 -2.94
C TYR A 73 -25.32 -3.27 -3.70
N HIS A 74 -26.59 -3.53 -4.02
CA HIS A 74 -27.00 -4.70 -4.79
C HIS A 74 -26.50 -4.65 -6.26
N LEU A 75 -26.40 -3.44 -6.84
CA LEU A 75 -25.79 -3.20 -8.17
C LEU A 75 -24.25 -3.24 -8.13
N GLN A 76 -23.63 -2.89 -7.01
CA GLN A 76 -22.18 -3.02 -6.81
C GLN A 76 -21.73 -4.47 -6.60
N MET A 77 -22.59 -5.33 -6.04
CA MET A 77 -22.33 -6.76 -5.84
C MET A 77 -22.44 -7.57 -7.14
N SER A 78 -23.32 -7.20 -8.06
CA SER A 78 -23.41 -7.86 -9.38
C SER A 78 -22.22 -7.55 -10.29
N SER A 79 -21.42 -6.53 -9.96
CA SER A 79 -20.21 -6.11 -10.71
C SER A 79 -18.89 -6.60 -10.12
N PHE A 80 -18.91 -7.29 -8.97
CA PHE A 80 -17.72 -7.95 -8.41
C PHE A 80 -17.50 -9.32 -9.09
N GLN A 81 -16.89 -9.29 -10.27
CA GLN A 81 -16.46 -10.50 -10.98
C GLN A 81 -14.95 -10.47 -11.17
N ILE A 82 -14.30 -11.58 -10.82
CA ILE A 82 -12.90 -11.79 -11.18
C ILE A 82 -12.88 -12.19 -12.65
N HIS A 83 -12.25 -11.33 -13.44
CA HIS A 83 -12.01 -11.47 -14.85
C HIS A 83 -10.76 -12.31 -15.08
N ASN A 84 -10.76 -13.15 -16.10
CA ASN A 84 -9.58 -13.92 -16.50
C ASN A 84 -8.73 -13.13 -17.53
N GLU A 85 -7.46 -13.51 -17.72
CA GLU A 85 -6.56 -12.84 -18.69
C GLU A 85 -7.20 -12.72 -20.09
N GLU A 86 -7.93 -13.74 -20.54
CA GLU A 86 -8.62 -13.74 -21.83
C GLU A 86 -9.74 -12.70 -21.91
N SER A 87 -10.53 -12.51 -20.85
CA SER A 87 -11.59 -11.49 -20.81
C SER A 87 -11.04 -10.07 -20.78
N VAL A 88 -9.87 -9.86 -20.18
CA VAL A 88 -9.15 -8.58 -20.23
C VAL A 88 -8.68 -8.31 -21.66
N GLN A 89 -8.12 -9.32 -22.33
CA GLN A 89 -7.71 -9.25 -23.74
C GLN A 89 -8.89 -9.03 -24.69
N GLN A 90 -10.02 -9.69 -24.46
CA GLN A 90 -11.25 -9.49 -25.23
C GLN A 90 -11.82 -8.07 -25.03
N ARG A 91 -11.82 -7.55 -23.80
CA ARG A 91 -12.21 -6.15 -23.55
C ARG A 91 -11.28 -5.15 -24.21
N TYR A 92 -9.99 -5.44 -24.28
CA TYR A 92 -9.05 -4.67 -25.07
C TYR A 92 -9.37 -4.74 -26.57
N ALA A 93 -9.66 -5.91 -27.12
CA ALA A 93 -10.07 -6.06 -28.52
C ALA A 93 -11.36 -5.28 -28.84
N LEU A 94 -12.29 -5.18 -27.89
CA LEU A 94 -13.49 -4.36 -27.99
C LEU A 94 -13.22 -2.85 -27.79
N SER A 95 -12.01 -2.44 -27.39
CA SER A 95 -11.67 -1.02 -27.24
C SER A 95 -11.68 -0.27 -28.57
N ASP A 96 -11.53 -1.00 -29.69
CA ASP A 96 -11.66 -0.46 -31.04
C ASP A 96 -13.10 -0.05 -31.41
N ASP A 97 -14.10 -0.52 -30.66
CA ASP A 97 -15.50 -0.09 -30.77
C ASP A 97 -15.87 1.04 -29.79
N VAL A 98 -14.93 1.46 -28.94
CA VAL A 98 -15.17 2.56 -28.00
C VAL A 98 -15.15 3.88 -28.76
N ASN A 99 -16.33 4.49 -28.90
CA ASN A 99 -16.54 5.78 -29.58
C ASN A 99 -15.84 6.96 -28.87
N ASN A 100 -15.42 6.79 -27.61
CA ASN A 100 -14.67 7.80 -26.87
C ASN A 100 -13.14 7.59 -27.07
N PRO A 101 -12.45 8.46 -27.84
CA PRO A 101 -11.04 8.31 -28.15
C PRO A 101 -10.12 8.42 -26.93
N GLN A 102 -10.53 9.14 -25.87
CA GLN A 102 -9.76 9.23 -24.63
C GLN A 102 -9.83 7.92 -23.83
N LEU A 103 -11.02 7.32 -23.77
CA LEU A 103 -11.19 6.04 -23.11
C LEU A 103 -10.45 4.93 -23.85
N ARG A 104 -10.52 4.91 -25.19
CA ARG A 104 -9.73 4.00 -26.03
C ARG A 104 -8.23 4.14 -25.74
N ARG A 105 -7.71 5.37 -25.79
CA ARG A 105 -6.29 5.64 -25.51
C ARG A 105 -5.89 5.15 -24.11
N ASN A 106 -6.71 5.35 -23.09
CA ASN A 106 -6.44 4.86 -21.73
C ASN A 106 -6.42 3.32 -21.67
N ILE A 107 -7.39 2.65 -22.31
CA ILE A 107 -7.44 1.18 -22.36
C ILE A 107 -6.19 0.63 -23.06
N THR A 108 -5.80 1.22 -24.20
CA THR A 108 -4.61 0.82 -24.96
C THR A 108 -3.32 1.09 -24.20
N TYR A 109 -3.18 2.27 -23.61
CA TYR A 109 -2.01 2.61 -22.79
C TYR A 109 -1.87 1.63 -21.61
N ASN A 110 -2.95 1.37 -20.88
CA ASN A 110 -2.91 0.45 -19.73
C ASN A 110 -2.62 -0.99 -20.15
N TRP A 111 -3.13 -1.45 -21.30
CA TRP A 111 -2.82 -2.79 -21.81
C TRP A 111 -1.34 -2.94 -22.16
N HIS A 112 -0.78 -1.98 -22.91
CA HIS A 112 0.66 -1.97 -23.21
C HIS A 112 1.49 -1.85 -21.94
N TYR A 113 1.11 -0.94 -21.04
CA TYR A 113 1.74 -0.77 -19.74
C TYR A 113 1.78 -2.11 -18.99
N HIS A 114 0.65 -2.75 -18.73
CA HIS A 114 0.61 -3.98 -17.93
C HIS A 114 1.27 -5.19 -18.62
N ASN A 115 1.19 -5.33 -19.94
CA ASN A 115 1.84 -6.44 -20.65
C ASN A 115 3.36 -6.26 -20.78
N ASP A 116 3.82 -5.05 -21.10
CA ASP A 116 5.25 -4.77 -21.15
C ASP A 116 5.84 -4.86 -19.73
N HIS A 117 5.13 -4.34 -18.72
CA HIS A 117 5.52 -4.48 -17.31
C HIS A 117 5.61 -5.94 -16.89
N GLN A 118 4.73 -6.82 -17.35
CA GLN A 118 4.83 -8.25 -17.04
C GLN A 118 6.15 -8.87 -17.53
N GLN A 119 6.67 -8.46 -18.69
CA GLN A 119 7.97 -8.95 -19.17
C GLN A 119 9.12 -8.48 -18.27
N TYR A 120 9.07 -7.23 -17.80
CA TYR A 120 10.06 -6.70 -16.83
C TYR A 120 9.95 -7.38 -15.46
N LEU A 121 8.72 -7.61 -14.96
CA LEU A 121 8.44 -8.31 -13.70
C LEU A 121 9.00 -9.75 -13.69
N CYS A 122 8.95 -10.46 -14.82
CA CYS A 122 9.48 -11.82 -14.89
C CYS A 122 11.02 -11.90 -14.91
N GLN A 123 11.72 -10.80 -15.24
CA GLN A 123 13.18 -10.80 -15.39
C GLN A 123 13.91 -10.47 -14.07
N ASP A 124 13.30 -9.69 -13.19
CA ASP A 124 13.95 -9.18 -11.97
C ASP A 124 13.49 -9.94 -10.71
N THR A 125 14.21 -11.01 -10.38
CA THR A 125 14.05 -11.75 -9.11
C THR A 125 14.84 -11.08 -7.98
N ILE A 126 14.53 -9.82 -7.67
CA ILE A 126 15.11 -9.17 -6.48
C ILE A 126 14.45 -9.77 -5.23
N SER A 127 15.08 -10.82 -4.67
CA SER A 127 14.78 -11.27 -3.31
C SER A 127 15.32 -10.23 -2.31
N PHE A 128 14.42 -9.60 -1.55
CA PHE A 128 14.74 -8.54 -0.58
C PHE A 128 15.16 -9.09 0.79
N SER A 129 14.89 -10.36 1.09
CA SER A 129 14.99 -10.91 2.44
C SER A 129 16.40 -11.07 3.01
N PHE A 130 17.44 -11.02 2.17
CA PHE A 130 18.83 -11.18 2.60
C PHE A 130 19.62 -9.86 2.64
N SER A 131 18.99 -8.73 2.31
CA SER A 131 19.68 -7.44 2.15
C SER A 131 20.42 -7.00 3.42
N ILE A 132 19.80 -7.15 4.59
CA ILE A 132 20.34 -6.64 5.85
C ILE A 132 21.21 -7.62 6.62
N LYS A 133 21.02 -8.94 6.41
CA LYS A 133 21.72 -9.99 7.19
C LYS A 133 23.22 -9.91 7.02
N LYS A 134 23.70 -9.62 5.80
CA LYS A 134 25.13 -9.48 5.53
C LYS A 134 25.78 -8.30 6.26
N HIS A 135 25.00 -7.29 6.65
CA HIS A 135 25.50 -6.10 7.34
C HIS A 135 25.45 -6.20 8.86
N GLY A 136 24.81 -7.23 9.40
CA GLY A 136 24.51 -7.29 10.84
C GLY A 136 23.49 -6.24 11.29
N ILE A 137 22.74 -5.64 10.36
CA ILE A 137 21.69 -4.67 10.65
C ILE A 137 20.49 -5.40 11.24
N LYS A 138 19.94 -4.87 12.33
CA LYS A 138 18.78 -5.48 13.01
C LYS A 138 17.52 -5.35 12.19
N GLU A 139 16.71 -6.41 12.16
CA GLU A 139 15.43 -6.43 11.44
C GLU A 139 14.49 -5.30 11.90
N MET A 140 14.41 -5.07 13.21
CA MET A 140 13.60 -3.99 13.80
C MET A 140 14.06 -2.60 13.38
N LEU A 141 15.35 -2.39 13.11
CA LEU A 141 15.85 -1.10 12.65
C LEU A 141 15.42 -0.83 11.21
N ARG A 142 15.46 -1.85 10.35
CA ARG A 142 14.89 -1.75 9.00
C ARG A 142 13.39 -1.48 9.08
N ALA A 143 12.64 -2.20 9.93
CA ALA A 143 11.20 -1.97 10.09
C ALA A 143 10.88 -0.52 10.53
N LYS A 144 11.64 0.03 11.49
CA LYS A 144 11.56 1.44 11.89
C LYS A 144 11.81 2.39 10.72
N MET A 145 12.81 2.10 9.90
CA MET A 145 13.12 2.91 8.72
C MET A 145 11.97 2.85 7.70
N VAL A 146 11.41 1.67 7.43
CA VAL A 146 10.26 1.49 6.52
C VAL A 146 9.03 2.25 7.03
N ASP A 147 8.70 2.14 8.32
CA ASP A 147 7.58 2.87 8.94
C ASP A 147 7.79 4.39 8.87
N TRP A 148 9.02 4.85 9.10
CA TRP A 148 9.35 6.27 9.00
C TRP A 148 9.24 6.82 7.57
N ILE A 149 9.59 6.03 6.54
CA ILE A 149 9.38 6.45 5.14
C ILE A 149 7.88 6.71 4.86
N ILE A 150 6.97 5.96 5.50
CA ILE A 150 5.52 6.20 5.39
C ILE A 150 5.16 7.56 5.94
N GLU A 151 5.65 7.93 7.12
CA GLU A 151 5.44 9.26 7.73
C GLU A 151 5.98 10.37 6.84
N VAL A 152 7.19 10.21 6.30
CA VAL A 152 7.78 11.21 5.41
C VAL A 152 6.83 11.47 4.24
N PHE A 153 6.41 10.45 3.49
CA PHE A 153 5.52 10.66 2.34
C PHE A 153 4.09 11.06 2.73
N GLY A 154 3.61 10.66 3.90
CA GLY A 154 2.33 11.12 4.46
C GLY A 154 2.28 12.63 4.72
N ASN A 155 3.43 13.26 4.99
CA ASN A 155 3.57 14.70 5.16
C ASN A 155 3.78 15.48 3.84
N TYR A 156 3.94 14.79 2.71
CA TYR A 156 4.08 15.37 1.38
C TYR A 156 3.01 14.87 0.36
N PRO A 157 1.71 14.75 0.76
CA PRO A 157 0.71 14.00 0.00
C PRO A 157 0.34 14.64 -1.36
N THR A 158 0.66 15.92 -1.56
CA THR A 158 0.41 16.63 -2.83
C THR A 158 1.47 16.37 -3.88
N THR A 159 2.65 15.90 -3.46
CA THR A 159 3.83 15.73 -4.31
C THR A 159 4.26 14.28 -4.44
N THR A 160 4.02 13.44 -3.43
CA THR A 160 4.55 12.08 -3.39
C THR A 160 3.48 11.03 -3.63
N THR A 161 3.79 10.03 -4.44
CA THR A 161 2.88 8.92 -4.77
C THR A 161 3.15 7.66 -3.94
N THR A 162 2.19 6.72 -3.94
CA THR A 162 2.42 5.38 -3.35
C THR A 162 3.61 4.67 -4.01
N GLN A 163 3.83 4.89 -5.31
CA GLN A 163 4.96 4.33 -6.05
C GLN A 163 6.29 4.80 -5.46
N THR A 164 6.38 6.09 -5.11
CA THR A 164 7.56 6.71 -4.50
C THR A 164 7.96 6.03 -3.19
N TYR A 165 6.99 5.64 -2.37
CA TYR A 165 7.23 4.84 -1.16
C TYR A 165 7.89 3.49 -1.49
N PHE A 166 7.28 2.71 -2.38
CA PHE A 166 7.80 1.39 -2.73
C PHE A 166 9.16 1.46 -3.45
N ARG A 167 9.37 2.51 -4.26
CA ARG A 167 10.68 2.80 -4.88
C ARG A 167 11.74 3.09 -3.82
N ALA A 168 11.46 3.94 -2.83
CA ALA A 168 12.41 4.27 -1.78
C ALA A 168 12.81 3.03 -0.94
N VAL A 169 11.83 2.22 -0.52
CA VAL A 169 12.08 0.97 0.22
C VAL A 169 12.85 -0.03 -0.65
N GLY A 170 12.46 -0.18 -1.91
CA GLY A 170 13.14 -1.06 -2.85
C GLY A 170 14.59 -0.65 -3.09
N LEU A 171 14.87 0.65 -3.21
CA LEU A 171 16.23 1.17 -3.38
C LEU A 171 17.09 0.88 -2.14
N LEU A 172 16.55 1.07 -0.94
CA LEU A 172 17.24 0.76 0.32
C LEU A 172 17.65 -0.71 0.36
N ASP A 173 16.72 -1.62 0.09
CA ASP A 173 17.00 -3.05 0.14
C ASP A 173 17.90 -3.52 -1.00
N ALA A 174 17.73 -2.98 -2.21
CA ALA A 174 18.58 -3.31 -3.35
C ALA A 174 20.02 -2.83 -3.14
N PHE A 175 20.19 -1.62 -2.60
CA PHE A 175 21.49 -1.07 -2.25
C PHE A 175 22.18 -1.92 -1.19
N LEU A 176 21.48 -2.17 -0.08
CA LEU A 176 21.98 -3.03 0.99
C LEU A 176 22.31 -4.40 0.41
N LYS A 177 21.49 -5.02 -0.44
CA LYS A 177 21.81 -6.31 -1.06
C LYS A 177 23.06 -6.29 -1.94
N LYS A 178 23.33 -5.25 -2.74
CA LYS A 178 24.42 -5.22 -3.73
C LYS A 178 25.76 -4.68 -3.19
N THR A 179 25.76 -3.78 -2.21
CA THR A 179 27.01 -3.13 -1.77
C THR A 179 28.02 -4.12 -1.18
N SER A 180 29.31 -3.95 -1.48
CA SER A 180 30.39 -4.74 -0.85
C SER A 180 30.83 -4.18 0.50
N ILE A 181 30.44 -2.95 0.81
CA ILE A 181 30.81 -2.24 2.04
C ILE A 181 29.87 -2.65 3.18
N TYR A 182 30.42 -2.92 4.36
CA TYR A 182 29.63 -3.20 5.55
C TYR A 182 29.14 -1.90 6.19
N TYR A 183 27.82 -1.73 6.27
CA TYR A 183 27.18 -0.61 6.96
C TYR A 183 26.68 -1.02 8.34
N GLN A 184 26.66 -0.07 9.27
CA GLN A 184 26.17 -0.28 10.63
C GLN A 184 24.77 0.29 10.82
N ASP A 185 24.15 -0.03 11.96
CA ASP A 185 22.85 0.49 12.38
C ASP A 185 22.78 2.04 12.29
N ALA A 186 23.87 2.74 12.62
CA ALA A 186 23.92 4.20 12.58
C ALA A 186 23.79 4.80 11.15
N ASP A 187 24.14 4.03 10.12
CA ASP A 187 24.14 4.48 8.72
C ASP A 187 22.75 4.38 8.07
N VAL A 188 21.86 3.55 8.62
CA VAL A 188 20.55 3.23 8.03
C VAL A 188 19.72 4.48 7.75
N HIS A 189 19.74 5.44 8.66
CA HIS A 189 19.00 6.69 8.48
C HIS A 189 19.52 7.53 7.31
N LEU A 190 20.85 7.60 7.11
CA LEU A 190 21.44 8.32 5.99
C LEU A 190 21.12 7.63 4.66
N MET A 191 21.30 6.31 4.60
CA MET A 191 20.97 5.50 3.42
C MET A 191 19.50 5.69 3.03
N GLY A 192 18.63 5.61 4.03
CA GLY A 192 17.20 5.78 3.89
C GLY A 192 16.78 7.16 3.39
N ILE A 193 17.32 8.24 3.96
CA ILE A 193 17.10 9.62 3.47
C ILE A 193 17.54 9.77 2.02
N SER A 194 18.72 9.24 1.67
CA SER A 194 19.21 9.28 0.30
C SER A 194 18.34 8.47 -0.66
N CYS A 195 17.78 7.32 -0.23
CA CYS A 195 16.83 6.55 -1.03
C CYS A 195 15.51 7.31 -1.27
N ILE A 196 14.99 8.04 -0.26
CA ILE A 196 13.83 8.93 -0.43
C ILE A 196 14.15 10.02 -1.46
N PHE A 197 15.32 10.65 -1.36
CA PHE A 197 15.72 11.70 -2.29
C PHE A 197 15.84 11.19 -3.72
N ILE A 198 16.42 10.00 -3.93
CA ILE A 198 16.46 9.35 -5.25
C ILE A 198 15.05 9.03 -5.73
N ALA A 199 14.22 8.38 -4.91
CA ALA A 199 12.88 7.93 -5.30
C ALA A 199 11.98 9.10 -5.75
N THR A 200 11.98 10.21 -5.01
CA THR A 200 11.17 11.39 -5.38
C THR A 200 11.60 12.00 -6.71
N LYS A 201 12.88 11.93 -7.07
CA LYS A 201 13.37 12.37 -8.39
C LYS A 201 12.99 11.43 -9.53
N LEU A 202 12.69 10.16 -9.23
CA LEU A 202 12.32 9.16 -10.23
C LEU A 202 10.81 9.11 -10.48
N GLU A 203 10.01 9.15 -9.41
CA GLU A 203 8.58 8.85 -9.49
C GLU A 203 7.68 10.10 -9.46
N ASP A 204 8.14 11.19 -8.83
CA ASP A 204 7.31 12.38 -8.63
C ASP A 204 7.55 13.45 -9.70
N ILE A 205 6.46 14.06 -10.18
CA ILE A 205 6.53 15.23 -11.07
C ILE A 205 7.27 16.39 -10.38
N TYR A 206 7.01 16.56 -9.08
CA TYR A 206 7.63 17.58 -8.24
C TYR A 206 8.36 16.89 -7.07
N HIS A 207 9.62 16.54 -7.30
CA HIS A 207 10.48 15.94 -6.29
C HIS A 207 10.71 16.86 -5.07
N ILE A 208 11.07 16.28 -3.93
CA ILE A 208 11.40 17.04 -2.71
C ILE A 208 12.78 17.70 -2.88
N PRO A 209 12.90 19.04 -2.78
CA PRO A 209 14.18 19.72 -2.92
C PRO A 209 15.18 19.28 -1.85
N LEU A 210 16.47 19.23 -2.19
CA LEU A 210 17.52 18.81 -1.25
C LEU A 210 17.53 19.62 0.06
N ASN A 211 17.19 20.91 0.01
CA ASN A 211 17.13 21.74 1.21
C ASN A 211 16.02 21.27 2.17
N ASP A 212 14.86 20.88 1.63
CA ASP A 212 13.77 20.30 2.43
C ASP A 212 14.13 18.89 2.91
N ILE A 213 14.85 18.09 2.11
CA ILE A 213 15.40 16.81 2.57
C ILE A 213 16.33 17.01 3.77
N VAL A 214 17.21 18.02 3.76
CA VAL A 214 18.12 18.30 4.88
C VAL A 214 17.36 18.77 6.12
N ILE A 215 16.47 19.76 5.95
CA ILE A 215 15.85 20.48 7.07
C ILE A 215 14.63 19.73 7.61
N ARG A 216 13.69 19.36 6.74
CA ARG A 216 12.38 18.82 7.12
C ARG A 216 12.41 17.31 7.32
N VAL A 217 13.11 16.58 6.45
CA VAL A 217 13.21 15.12 6.51
C VAL A 217 14.37 14.70 7.42
N GLY A 218 15.56 15.25 7.21
CA GLY A 218 16.76 14.89 7.96
C GLY A 218 16.94 15.61 9.30
N HIS A 219 16.08 16.58 9.63
CA HIS A 219 16.18 17.43 10.84
C HIS A 219 17.60 18.00 11.08
N ASN A 220 18.29 18.41 10.00
CA ASN A 220 19.68 18.89 10.02
C ASN A 220 20.72 17.90 10.59
N LYS A 221 20.36 16.61 10.77
CA LYS A 221 21.29 15.57 11.22
C LYS A 221 22.41 15.34 10.22
N PHE A 222 22.12 15.48 8.93
CA PHE A 222 23.09 15.34 7.84
C PHE A 222 23.07 16.59 6.96
N ASN A 223 24.26 17.04 6.57
CA ASN A 223 24.39 18.14 5.62
C ASN A 223 24.15 17.67 4.17
N SER A 224 23.96 18.63 3.27
CA SER A 224 23.71 18.38 1.84
C SER A 224 24.82 17.57 1.17
N SER A 225 26.08 17.81 1.54
CA SER A 225 27.23 17.08 0.98
C SER A 225 27.16 15.59 1.34
N LYS A 226 26.86 15.25 2.59
CA LYS A 226 26.77 13.86 3.05
C LYS A 226 25.65 13.09 2.35
N ILE A 227 24.50 13.73 2.17
CA ILE A 227 23.35 13.14 1.47
C ILE A 227 23.68 12.91 -0.02
N LYS A 228 24.33 13.89 -0.68
CA LYS A 228 24.78 13.75 -2.07
C LYS A 228 25.82 12.65 -2.26
N SER A 229 26.79 12.53 -1.35
CA SER A 229 27.79 11.46 -1.41
C SER A 229 27.16 10.08 -1.23
N MET A 230 26.20 9.95 -0.31
CA MET A 230 25.47 8.69 -0.15
C MET A 230 24.57 8.38 -1.35
N GLU A 231 23.90 9.39 -1.92
CA GLU A 231 23.16 9.23 -3.18
C GLU A 231 24.06 8.70 -4.30
N GLN A 232 25.23 9.31 -4.51
CA GLN A 232 26.19 8.86 -5.52
C GLN A 232 26.59 7.41 -5.28
N THR A 233 26.91 7.06 -4.02
CA THR A 233 27.29 5.69 -3.63
C THR A 233 26.18 4.68 -3.95
N ILE A 234 24.92 5.02 -3.66
CA ILE A 234 23.76 4.18 -3.97
C ILE A 234 23.64 3.98 -5.48
N LEU A 235 23.67 5.07 -6.26
CA LEU A 235 23.53 5.01 -7.71
C LEU A 235 24.64 4.19 -8.37
N GLU A 236 25.89 4.41 -7.96
CA GLU A 236 27.05 3.66 -8.47
C GLU A 236 26.96 2.17 -8.12
N THR A 237 26.59 1.84 -6.88
CA THR A 237 26.40 0.45 -6.42
C THR A 237 25.31 -0.27 -7.21
N LEU A 238 24.25 0.45 -7.56
CA LEU A 238 23.17 -0.09 -8.39
C LEU A 238 23.48 -0.05 -9.89
N SER A 239 24.66 0.46 -10.28
CA SER A 239 25.03 0.71 -11.69
C SER A 239 23.98 1.54 -12.43
N PHE A 240 23.39 2.51 -11.73
CA PHE A 240 22.27 3.33 -12.18
C PHE A 240 21.01 2.55 -12.60
N ASN A 241 20.95 1.24 -12.33
CA ASN A 241 19.73 0.45 -12.47
C ASN A 241 18.81 0.66 -11.26
N VAL A 242 18.09 1.78 -11.29
CA VAL A 242 17.19 2.25 -10.22
C VAL A 242 15.71 2.07 -10.55
N TYR A 243 15.41 1.70 -11.80
CA TYR A 243 14.06 1.46 -12.31
C TYR A 243 13.82 -0.04 -12.49
N PHE A 244 13.74 -0.74 -11.35
CA PHE A 244 13.37 -2.16 -11.28
C PHE A 244 11.91 -2.32 -10.80
N PRO A 245 11.25 -3.45 -11.06
CA PRO A 245 9.89 -3.64 -10.57
C PRO A 245 9.81 -3.70 -9.04
N THR A 246 8.89 -2.93 -8.47
CA THR A 246 8.57 -2.88 -7.05
C THR A 246 7.42 -3.84 -6.71
N PRO A 247 7.25 -4.25 -5.45
CA PRO A 247 6.10 -5.06 -5.04
C PRO A 247 4.73 -4.47 -5.40
N LEU A 248 4.63 -3.13 -5.50
CA LEU A 248 3.40 -2.47 -5.94
C LEU A 248 3.11 -2.72 -7.42
N ASP A 249 4.13 -2.78 -8.27
CA ASP A 249 3.96 -3.05 -9.70
C ASP A 249 3.37 -4.45 -9.93
N TYR A 250 3.83 -5.46 -9.17
CA TYR A 250 3.24 -6.81 -9.19
C TYR A 250 1.78 -6.79 -8.72
N LEU A 251 1.50 -6.04 -7.65
CA LEU A 251 0.14 -5.93 -7.12
C LEU A 251 -0.81 -5.27 -8.11
N GLN A 252 -0.40 -4.14 -8.71
CA GLN A 252 -1.17 -3.42 -9.71
C GLN A 252 -1.43 -4.27 -10.95
N ASN A 253 -0.40 -4.95 -11.46
CA ASN A 253 -0.53 -5.84 -12.61
C ASN A 253 -1.53 -6.98 -12.33
N LEU A 254 -1.38 -7.67 -11.19
CA LEU A 254 -2.29 -8.76 -10.85
C LEU A 254 -3.73 -8.25 -10.60
N PHE A 255 -3.87 -7.12 -9.90
CA PHE A 255 -5.17 -6.51 -9.65
C PHE A 255 -5.88 -6.14 -10.96
N TYR A 256 -5.14 -5.55 -11.92
CA TYR A 256 -5.64 -5.28 -13.26
C TYR A 256 -6.08 -6.55 -13.99
N LYS A 257 -5.31 -7.64 -13.92
CA LYS A 257 -5.71 -8.91 -14.53
C LYS A 257 -6.96 -9.51 -13.91
N CYS A 258 -7.12 -9.40 -12.60
CA CYS A 258 -8.27 -9.92 -11.88
C CYS A 258 -9.53 -9.06 -12.08
N PHE A 259 -9.42 -7.74 -12.21
CA PHE A 259 -10.60 -6.86 -12.15
C PHE A 259 -10.79 -5.96 -13.37
N SER A 260 -9.80 -5.89 -14.25
CA SER A 260 -9.72 -4.93 -15.38
C SER A 260 -9.86 -3.47 -14.92
N LEU A 261 -10.00 -2.56 -15.89
CA LEU A 261 -10.36 -1.15 -15.63
C LEU A 261 -11.83 -1.07 -15.28
N ASN A 262 -12.15 -1.29 -14.01
CA ASN A 262 -13.48 -1.09 -13.48
C ASN A 262 -13.41 0.01 -12.41
N ASP A 263 -13.95 1.19 -12.74
CA ASP A 263 -14.08 2.33 -11.83
C ASP A 263 -15.24 2.10 -10.84
N ASN A 264 -15.17 0.99 -10.10
CA ASN A 264 -16.13 0.66 -9.05
C ASN A 264 -15.50 1.03 -7.69
N TYR A 265 -16.23 1.83 -6.90
CA TYR A 265 -15.86 2.20 -5.54
C TYR A 265 -15.49 0.99 -4.66
N THR A 266 -16.16 -0.15 -4.85
CA THR A 266 -15.81 -1.41 -4.18
C THR A 266 -14.41 -1.89 -4.54
N LEU A 267 -14.06 -1.89 -5.83
CA LEU A 267 -12.74 -2.32 -6.28
C LEU A 267 -11.66 -1.36 -5.81
N GLN A 268 -11.96 -0.06 -5.77
CA GLN A 268 -11.05 0.92 -5.18
C GLN A 268 -10.78 0.62 -3.69
N ASN A 269 -11.81 0.34 -2.88
CA ASN A 269 -11.62 -0.03 -1.47
C ASN A 269 -10.80 -1.32 -1.29
N ILE A 270 -11.03 -2.33 -2.14
CA ILE A 270 -10.25 -3.57 -2.12
C ILE A 270 -8.79 -3.27 -2.49
N TYR A 271 -8.55 -2.47 -3.53
CA TYR A 271 -7.21 -2.07 -3.94
C TYR A 271 -6.47 -1.28 -2.84
N GLU A 272 -7.12 -0.31 -2.21
CA GLU A 272 -6.56 0.44 -1.08
C GLU A 272 -6.23 -0.50 0.11
N THR A 273 -7.10 -1.47 0.39
CA THR A 273 -6.84 -2.52 1.38
C THR A 273 -5.62 -3.36 1.01
N CYS A 274 -5.48 -3.76 -0.26
CA CYS A 274 -4.32 -4.49 -0.74
C CYS A 274 -3.02 -3.68 -0.57
N VAL A 275 -3.03 -2.39 -0.93
CA VAL A 275 -1.87 -1.50 -0.76
C VAL A 275 -1.50 -1.35 0.71
N TYR A 276 -2.48 -1.22 1.59
CA TYR A 276 -2.26 -1.14 3.04
C TYR A 276 -1.59 -2.42 3.58
N ILE A 277 -2.13 -3.59 3.23
CA ILE A 277 -1.53 -4.89 3.62
C ILE A 277 -0.13 -5.03 3.02
N LEU A 278 0.09 -4.58 1.79
CA LEU A 278 1.41 -4.64 1.16
C LEU A 278 2.42 -3.75 1.91
N LYS A 279 2.05 -2.52 2.28
CA LYS A 279 2.87 -1.65 3.14
C LYS A 279 3.19 -2.33 4.48
N MET A 280 2.21 -3.00 5.10
CA MET A 280 2.42 -3.80 6.31
C MET A 280 3.47 -4.90 6.09
N CYS A 281 3.34 -5.67 5.00
CA CYS A 281 4.28 -6.71 4.62
C CYS A 281 5.71 -6.17 4.40
N MET A 282 5.87 -4.93 3.95
CA MET A 282 7.20 -4.33 3.76
C MET A 282 7.98 -4.15 5.07
N HIS A 283 7.33 -4.16 6.23
CA HIS A 283 8.01 -4.10 7.54
C HIS A 283 8.65 -5.45 7.90
N ASP A 284 8.06 -6.56 7.42
CA ASP A 284 8.35 -7.90 7.89
C ASP A 284 9.23 -8.69 6.90
N LEU A 285 10.44 -9.06 7.32
CA LEU A 285 11.36 -9.79 6.46
C LEU A 285 10.87 -11.19 6.08
N ASN A 286 10.02 -11.82 6.89
CA ASN A 286 9.46 -13.12 6.53
C ASN A 286 8.54 -12.99 5.33
N MET A 287 7.74 -11.91 5.28
CA MET A 287 6.89 -11.62 4.13
C MET A 287 7.72 -11.35 2.86
N LEU A 288 8.90 -10.75 3.01
CA LEU A 288 9.81 -10.47 1.89
C LEU A 288 10.59 -11.70 1.38
N ASN A 289 10.43 -12.87 2.01
CA ASN A 289 10.94 -14.14 1.46
C ASN A 289 10.07 -14.66 0.31
N PHE A 290 8.79 -14.30 0.27
CA PHE A 290 7.92 -14.69 -0.82
C PHE A 290 8.27 -13.93 -2.10
N THR A 291 8.03 -14.55 -3.25
CA THR A 291 8.16 -13.84 -4.52
C THR A 291 7.11 -12.73 -4.58
N PRO A 292 7.42 -11.56 -5.17
CA PRO A 292 6.47 -10.46 -5.26
C PRO A 292 5.14 -10.87 -5.91
N ASN A 293 5.16 -11.72 -6.93
CA ASN A 293 3.94 -12.23 -7.57
C ASN A 293 3.08 -13.08 -6.61
N LEU A 294 3.69 -13.99 -5.85
CA LEU A 294 2.99 -14.80 -4.85
C LEU A 294 2.41 -13.92 -3.74
N LEU A 295 3.18 -12.95 -3.26
CA LEU A 295 2.75 -11.99 -2.24
C LEU A 295 1.55 -11.16 -2.73
N SER A 296 1.61 -10.62 -3.95
CA SER A 296 0.50 -9.89 -4.57
C SER A 296 -0.76 -10.74 -4.67
N ALA A 297 -0.64 -11.99 -5.12
CA ALA A 297 -1.78 -12.89 -5.21
C ALA A 297 -2.40 -13.17 -3.84
N ALA A 298 -1.58 -13.50 -2.85
CA ALA A 298 -2.04 -13.79 -1.51
C ALA A 298 -2.75 -12.57 -0.89
N ILE A 299 -2.22 -11.35 -1.08
CA ILE A 299 -2.82 -10.10 -0.62
C ILE A 299 -4.18 -9.84 -1.29
N VAL A 300 -4.25 -9.94 -2.62
CA VAL A 300 -5.51 -9.76 -3.36
C VAL A 300 -6.56 -10.77 -2.91
N GLY A 301 -6.17 -12.04 -2.83
CA GLY A 301 -7.07 -13.10 -2.35
C GLY A 301 -7.55 -12.89 -0.91
N TYR A 302 -6.68 -12.40 -0.03
CA TYR A 302 -7.03 -12.09 1.35
C TYR A 302 -8.05 -10.94 1.41
N ALA A 303 -7.77 -9.83 0.73
CA ALA A 303 -8.65 -8.66 0.70
C ALA A 303 -10.03 -9.00 0.09
N VAL A 304 -10.06 -9.81 -0.97
CA VAL A 304 -11.31 -10.29 -1.58
C VAL A 304 -12.11 -11.17 -0.62
N ARG A 305 -11.46 -12.12 0.06
CA ARG A 305 -12.12 -13.00 1.03
C ARG A 305 -12.75 -12.20 2.16
N GLU A 306 -11.98 -11.27 2.72
CA GLU A 306 -12.45 -10.38 3.79
C GLU A 306 -13.61 -9.49 3.35
N TYR A 307 -13.56 -8.97 2.13
CA TYR A 307 -14.67 -8.20 1.56
C TYR A 307 -15.95 -9.04 1.44
N ILE A 308 -15.86 -10.28 0.96
CA ILE A 308 -17.01 -11.20 0.83
C ILE A 308 -17.57 -11.56 2.20
N ASP A 309 -16.70 -11.91 3.16
CA ASP A 309 -17.08 -12.38 4.48
C ASP A 309 -17.80 -11.31 5.30
N THR A 310 -17.41 -10.04 5.16
CA THR A 310 -18.02 -8.92 5.89
C THR A 310 -19.31 -8.40 5.28
N LYS A 311 -19.59 -8.68 4.02
CA LYS A 311 -20.79 -8.17 3.32
C LYS A 311 -21.99 -9.13 3.37
N GLN A 312 -21.82 -10.41 3.70
CA GLN A 312 -22.95 -11.35 3.81
C GLN A 312 -23.00 -12.14 5.13
N GLU A 313 -23.28 -11.44 6.24
CA GLU A 313 -23.55 -12.09 7.54
C GLU A 313 -24.72 -13.11 7.47
N ASN A 314 -25.61 -12.98 6.47
CA ASN A 314 -26.85 -13.76 6.35
C ASN A 314 -26.84 -14.93 5.34
N LYS A 315 -25.74 -15.21 4.62
CA LYS A 315 -25.66 -16.30 3.60
C LYS A 315 -24.31 -17.05 3.57
N LYS A 316 -24.00 -17.76 4.67
CA LYS A 316 -22.69 -18.44 4.85
C LYS A 316 -22.31 -19.44 3.75
N ALA A 317 -23.25 -20.20 3.21
CA ALA A 317 -22.96 -21.23 2.20
C ALA A 317 -22.59 -20.66 0.83
N ASP A 318 -23.29 -19.59 0.40
CA ASP A 318 -23.01 -18.90 -0.87
C ASP A 318 -21.67 -18.17 -0.81
N ASN A 319 -21.34 -17.56 0.33
CA ASN A 319 -20.02 -16.97 0.58
C ASN A 319 -18.89 -17.96 0.44
N LEU A 320 -19.03 -19.15 1.04
CA LEU A 320 -17.99 -20.18 0.98
C LEU A 320 -17.70 -20.58 -0.48
N LYS A 321 -18.75 -20.73 -1.29
CA LYS A 321 -18.62 -21.07 -2.71
C LYS A 321 -17.98 -19.94 -3.51
N LEU A 322 -18.44 -18.71 -3.31
CA LEU A 322 -17.91 -17.52 -4.00
C LEU A 322 -16.45 -17.25 -3.63
N ASN A 323 -16.09 -17.39 -2.35
CA ASN A 323 -14.72 -17.30 -1.87
C ASN A 323 -13.85 -18.34 -2.56
N LYS A 324 -14.25 -19.61 -2.54
CA LYS A 324 -13.48 -20.69 -3.16
C LYS A 324 -13.26 -20.42 -4.66
N GLN A 325 -14.31 -20.05 -5.39
CA GLN A 325 -14.21 -19.69 -6.80
C GLN A 325 -13.28 -18.51 -7.04
N SER A 326 -13.34 -17.48 -6.18
CA SER A 326 -12.49 -16.30 -6.28
C SER A 326 -11.01 -16.63 -6.06
N GLN A 327 -10.69 -17.39 -5.00
CA GLN A 327 -9.31 -17.81 -4.71
C GLN A 327 -8.76 -18.67 -5.85
N ASP A 328 -9.52 -19.66 -6.32
CA ASP A 328 -9.12 -20.53 -7.44
C ASP A 328 -8.83 -19.72 -8.72
N SER A 329 -9.61 -18.66 -8.96
CA SER A 329 -9.43 -17.80 -10.13
C SER A 329 -8.16 -16.95 -10.01
N ILE A 330 -7.90 -16.36 -8.84
CA ILE A 330 -6.68 -15.58 -8.58
C ILE A 330 -5.43 -16.45 -8.74
N VAL A 331 -5.43 -17.67 -8.18
CA VAL A 331 -4.30 -18.61 -8.27
C VAL A 331 -4.03 -18.99 -9.73
N LYS A 332 -5.08 -19.26 -10.51
CA LYS A 332 -4.95 -19.54 -11.95
C LYS A 332 -4.40 -18.35 -12.73
N ILE A 333 -4.90 -17.14 -12.48
CA ILE A 333 -4.44 -15.91 -13.15
C ILE A 333 -2.98 -15.61 -12.81
N ALA A 334 -2.61 -15.76 -11.54
CA ALA A 334 -1.24 -15.53 -11.06
C ALA A 334 -0.27 -16.64 -11.47
N LYS A 335 -0.77 -17.81 -11.93
CA LYS A 335 0.00 -18.99 -12.35
C LYS A 335 0.92 -19.49 -11.24
N ILE A 336 0.37 -19.62 -10.02
CA ILE A 336 1.08 -20.05 -8.81
C ILE A 336 0.48 -21.34 -8.24
N ASP A 337 1.23 -22.01 -7.36
CA ASP A 337 0.76 -23.19 -6.65
C ASP A 337 -0.20 -22.81 -5.51
N PHE A 338 -1.32 -23.54 -5.40
CA PHE A 338 -2.38 -23.28 -4.43
C PHE A 338 -1.91 -23.46 -2.97
N ASN A 339 -0.99 -24.39 -2.69
CA ASN A 339 -0.50 -24.61 -1.33
C ASN A 339 0.40 -23.45 -0.89
N THR A 340 1.33 -23.04 -1.75
CA THR A 340 2.20 -21.87 -1.46
C THR A 340 1.40 -20.59 -1.29
N PHE A 341 0.33 -20.42 -2.08
CA PHE A 341 -0.62 -19.33 -1.95
C PHE A 341 -1.31 -19.32 -0.58
N ASN A 342 -1.86 -20.46 -0.14
CA ASN A 342 -2.52 -20.57 1.15
C ASN A 342 -1.56 -20.34 2.32
N GLU A 343 -0.34 -20.84 2.22
CA GLU A 343 0.69 -20.60 3.23
C GLU A 343 1.00 -19.11 3.36
N CYS A 344 1.24 -18.43 2.23
CA CYS A 344 1.47 -16.99 2.21
C CYS A 344 0.29 -16.20 2.78
N GLN A 345 -0.95 -16.57 2.41
CA GLN A 345 -2.16 -15.96 2.98
C GLN A 345 -2.30 -16.15 4.48
N LYS A 346 -1.92 -17.33 5.00
CA LYS A 346 -1.92 -17.59 6.43
C LYS A 346 -0.92 -16.68 7.14
N GLN A 347 0.29 -16.55 6.61
CA GLN A 347 1.31 -15.65 7.18
C GLN A 347 0.87 -14.18 7.13
N ILE A 348 0.19 -13.75 6.06
CA ILE A 348 -0.42 -12.41 5.98
C ILE A 348 -1.44 -12.22 7.10
N SER A 349 -2.34 -13.20 7.30
CA SER A 349 -3.35 -13.14 8.35
C SER A 349 -2.72 -13.07 9.74
N ASP A 350 -1.72 -13.90 9.99
CA ASP A 350 -0.97 -13.93 11.24
C ASP A 350 -0.26 -12.59 11.48
N LEU A 351 0.38 -12.03 10.44
CA LEU A 351 1.02 -10.71 10.51
C LEU A 351 0.00 -9.62 10.85
N ILE A 352 -1.14 -9.56 10.15
CA ILE A 352 -2.18 -8.56 10.41
C ILE A 352 -2.65 -8.62 11.87
N ASN A 353 -2.87 -9.82 12.40
CA ASN A 353 -3.34 -10.00 13.78
C ASN A 353 -2.27 -9.68 14.82
N THR A 354 -1.00 -9.91 14.49
CA THR A 354 0.12 -9.75 15.44
C THR A 354 0.92 -8.47 15.22
N PHE A 355 0.61 -7.65 14.21
CA PHE A 355 1.43 -6.51 13.79
C PHE A 355 1.72 -5.56 14.94
N LYS A 356 0.69 -5.16 15.71
CA LYS A 356 0.85 -4.27 16.86
C LYS A 356 1.66 -4.89 18.00
N CYS A 357 1.60 -6.22 18.17
CA CYS A 357 2.41 -6.92 19.16
C CYS A 357 3.87 -7.05 18.72
N LYS A 358 4.10 -7.28 17.42
CA LYS A 358 5.45 -7.44 16.84
C LYS A 358 6.17 -6.09 16.69
N TYR A 359 5.42 -5.03 16.40
CA TYR A 359 5.92 -3.68 16.15
C TYR A 359 5.15 -2.65 16.99
N PRO A 360 5.29 -2.66 18.34
CA PRO A 360 4.47 -1.85 19.23
C PRO A 360 4.69 -0.34 19.08
N ASP A 361 5.88 0.08 18.64
CA ASP A 361 6.25 1.49 18.50
C ASP A 361 6.06 2.04 17.06
N LEU A 362 5.55 1.21 16.13
CA LEU A 362 5.42 1.59 14.71
C LEU A 362 3.95 1.92 14.41
N HIS A 363 3.64 3.22 14.36
CA HIS A 363 2.27 3.71 14.20
C HIS A 363 2.04 4.45 12.88
N ASN A 364 3.09 4.73 12.11
CA ASN A 364 2.98 5.59 10.95
C ASN A 364 2.15 4.95 9.84
N LEU A 365 2.18 3.63 9.71
CA LEU A 365 1.27 2.91 8.82
C LEU A 365 -0.21 3.22 9.12
N GLU A 366 -0.64 3.27 10.37
CA GLU A 366 -2.03 3.56 10.77
C GLU A 366 -2.39 5.04 10.60
N LEU A 367 -1.43 5.93 10.88
CA LEU A 367 -1.64 7.38 10.87
C LEU A 367 -1.67 7.97 9.44
N PHE A 368 -0.78 7.52 8.57
CA PHE A 368 -0.50 8.16 7.29
C PHE A 368 -0.96 7.38 6.06
N SER A 369 -1.56 6.20 6.24
CA SER A 369 -2.12 5.41 5.12
C SER A 369 -3.60 5.67 4.84
#